data_AF-A0AAX3UGH3-F1
#
_entry.id   AF-A0AAX3UGH3-F1
#
_cell.length_a   1.000
_cell.length_b   1.000
_cell.length_c   1.000
_cell.angle_alpha   90.00
_cell.angle_beta   90.00
_cell.angle_gamma   90.00
#
_symmetry.space_group_name_H-M   'P 1'
#
loop_
_entity.id
_entity.type
_entity.pdbx_description
1 polymer ?
#
loop_
_entity_poly.entity_id
_entity_poly.type
_entity_poly.pdbx_seq_one_letter_code
_entity_poly.pdbx_strand_id
1 'polypeptide(L)'
;MKYIKNYGPLILLVLLIDLIAEMIGMQIFSLGKIEVSILPLVFAVIFAILIYLIPWHPIKRLYNDKRVKFAGKYMILIMLPLMARYGAKVAPKINEILSVGWVFLVHELGNLGTILFGLPVALFLGLRQEAIGSTLGLGREGELAYISEKYTLDSPEGRGVLVIYLIGTIFGSIVFSILAPLLLGMGFSYKAVAMSSGVGSSSMMTAASTALAAIVPDHSETILSFAAASQLLTSFIGTYIMYFLAVPLQKFMYIHITHLLDHKKEEYPEYD
;
A
#
# COMPACT_ATOMS: atom_id res chain seq x y z
N MET A 1 -29.73 -13.21 12.33
CA MET A 1 -29.29 -13.10 13.75
C MET A 1 -27.94 -13.77 14.07
N LYS A 2 -27.66 -15.00 13.59
CA LYS A 2 -26.39 -15.74 13.89
C LYS A 2 -25.12 -15.06 13.33
N TYR A 3 -25.19 -14.52 12.11
CA TYR A 3 -24.09 -13.76 11.49
C TYR A 3 -23.76 -12.45 12.24
N ILE A 4 -24.78 -11.69 12.64
CA ILE A 4 -24.63 -10.45 13.42
C ILE A 4 -24.00 -10.73 14.80
N LYS A 5 -24.41 -11.80 15.49
CA LYS A 5 -23.77 -12.19 16.76
C LYS A 5 -22.31 -12.63 16.58
N ASN A 6 -21.98 -13.24 15.44
CA ASN A 6 -20.64 -13.76 15.18
C ASN A 6 -19.64 -12.69 14.75
N TYR A 7 -20.03 -11.75 13.87
CA TYR A 7 -19.11 -10.76 13.28
C TYR A 7 -19.37 -9.32 13.76
N GLY A 8 -20.60 -9.02 14.18
CA GLY A 8 -21.03 -7.69 14.61
C GLY A 8 -20.14 -7.07 15.69
N PRO A 9 -19.65 -7.81 16.71
CA PRO A 9 -18.74 -7.23 17.71
C PRO A 9 -17.42 -6.73 17.12
N LEU A 10 -16.86 -7.41 16.11
CA LEU A 10 -15.64 -6.94 15.44
C LEU A 10 -15.95 -5.71 14.58
N ILE A 11 -17.06 -5.74 13.83
CA ILE A 11 -17.48 -4.62 12.99
C ILE A 11 -17.72 -3.37 13.84
N LEU A 12 -18.40 -3.50 14.98
CA LEU A 12 -18.66 -2.39 15.89
C LEU A 12 -17.37 -1.83 16.50
N LEU A 13 -16.40 -2.69 16.83
CA LEU A 13 -15.08 -2.25 17.28
C LEU A 13 -14.36 -1.43 16.19
N VAL A 14 -14.34 -1.94 14.95
CA VAL A 14 -13.70 -1.24 13.82
C VAL A 14 -14.38 0.10 13.57
N LEU A 15 -15.72 0.15 13.57
CA LEU A 15 -16.47 1.40 13.41
C LEU A 15 -16.20 2.41 14.53
N LEU A 16 -16.02 1.94 15.77
CA LEU A 16 -15.71 2.82 16.90
C LEU A 16 -14.27 3.36 16.80
N ILE A 17 -13.32 2.53 16.40
CA ILE A 17 -11.93 2.95 16.14
C ILE A 17 -11.92 3.98 15.00
N ASP A 18 -12.62 3.71 13.90
CA ASP A 18 -12.73 4.59 12.75
C ASP A 18 -13.38 5.93 13.11
N LEU A 19 -14.48 5.90 13.88
CA LEU A 19 -15.12 7.10 14.40
C LEU A 19 -14.16 7.96 15.22
N ILE A 20 -13.43 7.36 16.17
CA ILE A 20 -12.47 8.09 17.00
C ILE A 20 -11.34 8.67 16.14
N ALA A 21 -10.84 7.91 15.17
CA ALA A 21 -9.80 8.36 14.26
C ALA A 21 -10.26 9.52 13.37
N GLU A 22 -11.48 9.46 12.83
CA GLU A 22 -12.09 10.54 12.05
C GLU A 22 -12.40 11.78 12.90
N MET A 23 -12.76 11.60 14.18
CA MET A 23 -12.91 12.72 15.12
C MET A 23 -11.58 13.46 15.39
N ILE A 24 -10.44 12.75 15.33
CA ILE A 24 -9.12 13.39 15.37
C ILE A 24 -8.87 14.13 14.05
N GLY A 25 -9.32 13.59 12.92
CA GLY A 25 -9.18 14.20 11.61
C GLY A 25 -7.74 14.16 11.08
N MET A 26 -7.54 14.82 9.94
CA MET A 26 -6.20 14.96 9.35
C MET A 26 -5.38 15.96 10.16
N GLN A 27 -4.22 15.52 10.63
CA GLN A 27 -3.27 16.36 11.37
C GLN A 27 -2.12 16.77 10.45
N ILE A 28 -1.87 18.07 10.32
CA ILE A 28 -0.81 18.60 9.47
C ILE A 28 0.24 19.26 10.36
N PHE A 29 1.48 18.81 10.22
CA PHE A 29 2.62 19.35 10.95
C PHE A 29 3.56 20.04 9.97
N SER A 30 3.93 21.29 10.26
CA SER A 30 4.93 22.01 9.47
C SER A 30 6.32 21.77 10.05
N LEU A 31 7.18 21.11 9.29
CA LEU A 31 8.61 20.93 9.55
C LEU A 31 9.38 21.87 8.63
N GLY A 32 9.43 23.15 9.00
CA GLY A 32 10.06 24.20 8.20
C GLY A 32 9.25 24.50 6.93
N LYS A 33 9.75 24.09 5.76
CA LYS A 33 9.07 24.27 4.45
C LYS A 33 8.28 23.04 4.01
N ILE A 34 8.31 21.97 4.80
CA ILE A 34 7.71 20.68 4.46
C ILE A 34 6.50 20.46 5.36
N GLU A 35 5.36 20.17 4.76
CA GLU A 35 4.16 19.77 5.48
C GLU A 35 4.07 18.25 5.54
N VAL A 36 3.95 17.72 6.76
CA VAL A 36 3.75 16.30 7.02
C VAL A 36 2.30 16.09 7.43
N SER A 37 1.58 15.28 6.66
CA SER A 37 0.18 14.98 6.94
C SER A 37 0.03 13.59 7.53
N ILE A 38 -0.62 13.50 8.69
CA ILE A 38 -1.04 12.25 9.32
C ILE A 38 -2.53 12.09 9.09
N LEU A 39 -2.91 11.05 8.34
CA LEU A 39 -4.30 10.76 8.02
C LEU A 39 -5.03 10.10 9.20
N PRO A 40 -6.36 10.26 9.31
CA PRO A 40 -7.21 9.51 10.25
C PRO A 40 -6.88 8.01 10.27
N LEU A 41 -6.69 7.40 9.09
CA LEU A 41 -6.35 5.99 8.96
C LEU A 41 -5.13 5.55 9.79
N VAL A 42 -4.12 6.41 9.94
CA VAL A 42 -2.93 6.10 10.74
C VAL A 42 -3.29 5.95 12.21
N PHE A 43 -4.13 6.84 12.74
CA PHE A 43 -4.67 6.73 14.10
C PHE A 43 -5.52 5.48 14.27
N ALA A 44 -6.36 5.15 13.29
CA ALA A 44 -7.19 3.94 13.32
C ALA A 44 -6.32 2.67 13.44
N VAL A 45 -5.25 2.57 12.65
CA VAL A 45 -4.32 1.42 12.71
C VAL A 45 -3.60 1.37 14.06
N ILE A 46 -3.10 2.50 14.56
CA ILE A 46 -2.44 2.56 15.87
C ILE A 46 -3.38 2.12 16.98
N PHE A 47 -4.63 2.62 17.01
CA PHE A 47 -5.62 2.21 18.00
C PHE A 47 -5.98 0.72 17.89
N ALA A 48 -6.12 0.18 16.68
CA ALA A 48 -6.37 -1.25 16.49
C ALA A 48 -5.24 -2.11 17.08
N ILE A 49 -3.97 -1.71 16.86
CA ILE A 49 -2.79 -2.38 17.45
C ILE A 49 -2.82 -2.26 18.98
N LEU A 50 -2.99 -1.05 19.51
CA LEU A 50 -3.01 -0.82 20.96
C LEU A 50 -4.12 -1.63 21.65
N ILE A 51 -5.33 -1.64 21.08
CA ILE A 51 -6.45 -2.42 21.59
C ILE A 51 -6.13 -3.91 21.54
N TYR A 52 -5.54 -4.40 20.44
CA TYR A 52 -5.14 -5.81 20.33
C TYR A 52 -4.10 -6.22 21.38
N LEU A 53 -3.19 -5.31 21.77
CA LEU A 53 -2.15 -5.58 22.77
C LEU A 53 -2.69 -5.64 24.21
N ILE A 54 -3.89 -5.14 24.48
CA ILE A 54 -4.50 -5.22 25.82
C ILE A 54 -4.69 -6.71 26.19
N PRO A 55 -4.12 -7.18 27.32
CA PRO A 55 -4.20 -8.57 27.74
C PRO A 55 -5.56 -8.90 28.38
N TRP A 56 -6.66 -8.45 27.78
CA TRP A 56 -8.02 -8.65 28.28
C TRP A 56 -8.76 -9.70 27.45
N HIS A 57 -9.16 -10.79 28.09
CA HIS A 57 -9.75 -11.97 27.44
C HIS A 57 -10.95 -11.67 26.52
N PRO A 58 -11.89 -10.75 26.86
CA PRO A 58 -12.98 -10.37 25.96
C PRO A 58 -12.49 -9.75 24.65
N ILE A 59 -11.45 -8.90 24.71
CA ILE A 59 -10.86 -8.26 23.52
C ILE A 59 -10.19 -9.31 22.64
N LYS A 60 -9.36 -10.20 23.21
CA LYS A 60 -8.69 -11.26 22.45
C LYS A 60 -9.68 -12.19 21.75
N ARG A 61 -10.82 -12.49 22.39
CA ARG A 61 -11.92 -13.27 21.78
C ARG A 61 -12.50 -12.59 20.53
N LEU A 62 -12.33 -11.27 20.38
CA LEU A 62 -12.78 -10.54 19.21
C LEU A 62 -11.99 -10.86 17.93
N TYR A 63 -10.74 -11.32 18.08
CA TYR A 63 -9.79 -11.56 16.99
C TYR A 63 -9.62 -13.06 16.65
N ASN A 64 -10.66 -13.87 16.84
CA ASN A 64 -10.58 -15.29 16.49
C ASN A 64 -10.46 -15.54 14.97
N ASP A 65 -9.92 -16.69 14.58
CA ASP A 65 -9.63 -17.07 13.19
C ASP A 65 -10.83 -16.90 12.25
N LYS A 66 -12.04 -17.20 12.72
CA LYS A 66 -13.25 -17.05 11.89
C LYS A 66 -13.48 -15.59 11.50
N ARG A 67 -13.24 -14.66 12.42
CA ARG A 67 -13.41 -13.22 12.20
C ARG A 67 -12.25 -12.62 11.40
N VAL A 68 -11.03 -13.09 11.62
CA VAL A 68 -9.85 -12.70 10.83
C VAL A 68 -10.02 -13.15 9.38
N LYS A 69 -10.40 -14.42 9.15
CA LYS A 69 -10.69 -14.95 7.82
C LYS A 69 -11.87 -14.22 7.15
N PHE A 70 -12.89 -13.85 7.93
CA PHE A 70 -13.98 -13.01 7.43
C PHE A 70 -13.45 -11.63 6.98
N ALA A 71 -12.68 -10.93 7.80
CA ALA A 71 -12.12 -9.63 7.43
C ALA A 71 -11.27 -9.71 6.15
N GLY A 72 -10.36 -10.69 6.06
CA GLY A 72 -9.55 -10.91 4.86
C GLY A 72 -10.38 -11.23 3.61
N LYS A 73 -11.34 -12.16 3.71
CA LYS A 73 -12.19 -12.58 2.58
C LYS A 73 -13.04 -11.43 2.01
N TYR A 74 -13.57 -10.56 2.88
CA TYR A 74 -14.45 -9.47 2.46
C TYR A 74 -13.73 -8.15 2.21
N MET A 75 -12.41 -8.09 2.40
CA MET A 75 -11.62 -6.87 2.22
C MET A 75 -11.82 -6.25 0.82
N ILE A 76 -11.75 -7.05 -0.25
CA ILE A 76 -11.93 -6.59 -1.63
C ILE A 76 -13.32 -5.94 -1.82
N LEU A 77 -14.36 -6.56 -1.27
CA LEU A 77 -15.72 -6.03 -1.34
C LEU A 77 -15.85 -4.68 -0.60
N ILE A 78 -15.16 -4.54 0.53
CA ILE A 78 -15.10 -3.29 1.30
C ILE A 78 -14.33 -2.19 0.55
N MET A 79 -13.40 -2.54 -0.34
CA MET A 79 -12.63 -1.58 -1.15
C MET A 79 -13.36 -1.10 -2.40
N LEU A 80 -14.47 -1.71 -2.82
CA LEU A 80 -15.22 -1.27 -4.02
C LEU A 80 -15.66 0.21 -3.98
N PRO A 81 -16.18 0.76 -2.86
CA PRO A 81 -16.52 2.18 -2.78
C PRO A 81 -15.30 3.10 -2.98
N LEU A 82 -14.11 2.66 -2.57
CA LEU A 82 -12.87 3.40 -2.77
C LEU A 82 -12.49 3.47 -4.24
N MET A 83 -12.62 2.35 -4.96
CA MET A 83 -12.40 2.30 -6.42
C MET A 83 -13.41 3.19 -7.17
N ALA A 84 -14.68 3.17 -6.75
CA ALA A 84 -15.69 4.06 -7.30
C ALA A 84 -15.35 5.55 -7.07
N ARG A 85 -14.87 5.89 -5.87
CA ARG A 85 -14.39 7.25 -5.55
C ARG A 85 -13.21 7.66 -6.42
N TYR A 86 -12.27 6.77 -6.72
CA TYR A 86 -11.19 7.08 -7.65
C TYR A 86 -11.71 7.32 -9.07
N GLY A 87 -12.63 6.49 -9.56
CA GLY A 87 -13.26 6.70 -10.87
C GLY A 87 -13.94 8.07 -10.98
N ALA A 88 -14.65 8.48 -9.92
CA ALA A 88 -15.26 9.80 -9.83
C ALA A 88 -14.24 10.94 -9.82
N LYS A 89 -13.04 10.73 -9.24
CA LYS A 89 -11.93 11.70 -9.25
C LYS A 89 -11.22 11.76 -10.61
N VAL A 90 -11.17 10.67 -11.36
CA VAL A 90 -10.55 10.61 -12.69
C VAL A 90 -11.44 11.25 -13.76
N ALA A 91 -12.76 11.09 -13.64
CA ALA A 91 -13.72 11.50 -14.67
C ALA A 91 -13.56 12.96 -15.17
N PRO A 92 -13.35 13.98 -14.32
CA PRO A 92 -13.20 15.37 -14.78
C PRO A 92 -11.98 15.63 -15.67
N LYS A 93 -10.91 14.83 -15.53
CA LYS A 93 -9.64 14.99 -16.27
C LYS A 93 -9.36 13.84 -17.22
N ILE A 94 -10.35 13.01 -17.55
CA ILE A 94 -10.15 11.79 -18.33
C ILE A 94 -9.45 12.04 -19.67
N ASN A 95 -9.82 13.11 -20.40
CA ASN A 95 -9.21 13.44 -21.69
C ASN A 95 -7.73 13.82 -21.53
N GLU A 96 -7.38 14.56 -20.47
CA GLU A 96 -6.01 14.94 -20.19
C GLU A 96 -5.17 13.71 -19.79
N ILE A 97 -5.73 12.85 -18.95
CA ILE A 97 -5.10 11.59 -18.52
C ILE A 97 -4.85 10.68 -19.73
N LEU A 98 -5.83 10.52 -20.62
CA LEU A 98 -5.69 9.71 -21.83
C LEU A 98 -4.62 10.27 -22.78
N SER A 99 -4.47 11.59 -22.86
CA SER A 99 -3.42 12.22 -23.68
C SER A 99 -2.00 11.84 -23.26
N VAL A 100 -1.81 11.52 -21.97
CA VAL A 100 -0.55 11.04 -21.40
C VAL A 100 -0.64 9.57 -20.94
N GLY A 101 -1.64 8.82 -21.41
CA GLY A 101 -1.92 7.47 -20.95
C GLY A 101 -0.74 6.51 -21.09
N TRP A 102 0.11 6.71 -22.11
CA TRP A 102 1.33 5.93 -22.29
C TRP A 102 2.33 6.12 -21.13
N VAL A 103 2.37 7.31 -20.52
CA VAL A 103 3.23 7.59 -19.36
C VAL A 103 2.78 6.76 -18.17
N PHE A 104 1.46 6.63 -17.97
CA PHE A 104 0.86 5.75 -16.95
C PHE A 104 1.10 4.25 -17.21
N LEU A 105 1.44 3.84 -18.43
CA LEU A 105 1.85 2.45 -18.69
C LEU A 105 3.31 2.23 -18.35
N VAL A 106 4.17 3.18 -18.74
CA VAL A 106 5.62 3.07 -18.56
C VAL A 106 6.03 3.27 -17.11
N HIS A 107 5.42 4.22 -16.39
CA HIS A 107 5.79 4.48 -14.99
C HIS A 107 5.52 3.30 -14.06
N GLU A 108 4.58 2.42 -14.42
CA GLU A 108 4.21 1.25 -13.61
C GLU A 108 5.33 0.20 -13.58
N LEU A 109 6.24 0.22 -14.58
CA LEU A 109 7.49 -0.54 -14.53
C LEU A 109 8.39 -0.10 -13.37
N GLY A 110 8.18 1.11 -12.84
CA GLY A 110 8.82 1.59 -11.62
C GLY A 110 8.59 0.68 -10.41
N ASN A 111 7.50 -0.10 -10.39
CA ASN A 111 7.26 -1.08 -9.32
C ASN A 111 8.33 -2.17 -9.29
N LEU A 112 9.01 -2.47 -10.40
CA LEU A 112 10.17 -3.37 -10.40
C LEU A 112 11.32 -2.83 -9.54
N GLY A 113 11.33 -1.54 -9.24
CA GLY A 113 12.26 -0.91 -8.32
C GLY A 113 12.24 -1.52 -6.92
N THR A 114 11.09 -2.02 -6.44
CA THR A 114 11.02 -2.71 -5.13
C THR A 114 11.87 -3.97 -5.12
N ILE A 115 11.97 -4.66 -6.25
CA ILE A 115 12.83 -5.83 -6.41
C ILE A 115 14.28 -5.40 -6.67
N LEU A 116 14.49 -4.43 -7.57
CA LEU A 116 15.83 -3.99 -7.93
C LEU A 116 16.62 -3.41 -6.75
N PHE A 117 15.94 -2.69 -5.86
CA PHE A 117 16.56 -2.00 -4.73
C PHE A 117 16.13 -2.57 -3.38
N GLY A 118 14.85 -2.86 -3.20
CA GLY A 118 14.32 -3.35 -1.92
C GLY A 118 14.76 -4.78 -1.60
N LEU A 119 14.74 -5.70 -2.57
CA LEU A 119 15.15 -7.08 -2.35
C LEU A 119 16.61 -7.22 -1.89
N PRO A 120 17.61 -6.60 -2.56
CA PRO A 120 18.97 -6.61 -2.05
C PRO A 120 19.07 -6.13 -0.61
N VAL A 121 18.44 -4.99 -0.28
CA VAL A 121 18.47 -4.44 1.08
C VAL A 121 17.84 -5.39 2.09
N ALA A 122 16.68 -5.98 1.77
CA ALA A 122 16.00 -6.94 2.64
C ALA A 122 16.89 -8.18 2.91
N LEU A 123 17.53 -8.72 1.87
CA LEU A 123 18.45 -9.86 1.99
C LEU A 123 19.70 -9.49 2.82
N PHE A 124 20.28 -8.30 2.64
CA PHE A 124 21.40 -7.82 3.46
C PHE A 124 21.03 -7.65 4.94
N LEU A 125 19.77 -7.35 5.23
CA LEU A 125 19.25 -7.30 6.61
C LEU A 125 18.94 -8.70 7.18
N GLY A 126 19.19 -9.76 6.41
CA GLY A 126 18.98 -11.15 6.83
C GLY A 126 17.54 -11.64 6.65
N LEU A 127 16.67 -10.89 6.01
CA LEU A 127 15.34 -11.37 5.61
C LEU A 127 15.52 -12.39 4.48
N ARG A 128 14.77 -13.49 4.51
CA ARG A 128 14.83 -14.55 3.49
C ARG A 128 13.52 -14.64 2.73
N GLN A 129 12.70 -15.63 3.02
CA GLN A 129 11.39 -15.79 2.39
C GLN A 129 10.47 -14.60 2.69
N GLU A 130 10.59 -13.95 3.86
CA GLU A 130 9.91 -12.68 4.15
C GLU A 130 10.28 -11.56 3.16
N ALA A 131 11.49 -11.57 2.59
CA ALA A 131 11.93 -10.60 1.59
C ALA A 131 11.09 -10.71 0.32
N ILE A 132 10.79 -11.95 -0.12
CA ILE A 132 9.97 -12.22 -1.31
C ILE A 132 8.61 -11.52 -1.21
N GLY A 133 7.91 -11.67 -0.08
CA GLY A 133 6.62 -11.03 0.12
C GLY A 133 6.71 -9.52 0.30
N SER A 134 7.77 -9.04 0.96
CA SER A 134 7.94 -7.60 1.25
C SER A 134 8.48 -6.78 0.07
N THR A 135 9.01 -7.42 -0.98
CA THR A 135 9.62 -6.71 -2.11
C THR A 135 8.98 -6.99 -3.46
N LEU A 136 7.96 -7.85 -3.53
CA LEU A 136 7.28 -8.20 -4.78
C LEU A 136 6.62 -7.00 -5.47
N GLY A 137 6.30 -5.96 -4.70
CA GLY A 137 5.69 -4.75 -5.21
C GLY A 137 5.32 -3.82 -4.06
N LEU A 138 4.20 -3.10 -4.23
CA LEU A 138 3.77 -2.06 -3.28
C LEU A 138 2.75 -2.56 -2.25
N GLY A 139 2.65 -3.89 -2.11
CA GLY A 139 1.66 -4.55 -1.26
C GLY A 139 0.24 -4.10 -1.61
N ARG A 140 -0.15 -4.12 -2.89
CA ARG A 140 -1.51 -3.83 -3.34
C ARG A 140 -2.31 -5.13 -3.41
N GLU A 141 -3.53 -5.02 -3.91
CA GLU A 141 -4.48 -6.12 -4.00
C GLU A 141 -3.93 -7.26 -4.87
N GLY A 142 -3.21 -6.93 -5.95
CA GLY A 142 -2.59 -7.91 -6.85
C GLY A 142 -1.52 -8.75 -6.15
N GLU A 143 -0.59 -8.11 -5.44
CA GLU A 143 0.47 -8.79 -4.70
C GLU A 143 -0.09 -9.59 -3.53
N LEU A 144 -1.04 -9.02 -2.79
CA LEU A 144 -1.66 -9.72 -1.67
C LEU A 144 -2.44 -10.94 -2.14
N ALA A 145 -3.20 -10.81 -3.23
CA ALA A 145 -3.91 -11.94 -3.84
C ALA A 145 -2.93 -13.02 -4.32
N TYR A 146 -1.89 -12.63 -5.07
CA TYR A 146 -0.87 -13.54 -5.57
C TYR A 146 -0.16 -14.29 -4.44
N ILE A 147 0.31 -13.58 -3.41
CA ILE A 147 0.98 -14.20 -2.27
C ILE A 147 0.01 -15.10 -1.48
N SER A 148 -1.23 -14.66 -1.26
CA SER A 148 -2.21 -15.46 -0.53
C SER A 148 -2.57 -16.76 -1.25
N GLU A 149 -2.65 -16.74 -2.58
CA GLU A 149 -2.99 -17.91 -3.39
C GLU A 149 -1.80 -18.85 -3.53
N LYS A 150 -0.59 -18.31 -3.76
CA LYS A 150 0.60 -19.12 -4.00
C LYS A 150 1.28 -19.62 -2.72
N TYR A 151 1.26 -18.83 -1.65
CA TYR A 151 2.04 -19.09 -0.43
C TYR A 151 1.18 -19.23 0.83
N THR A 152 -0.06 -18.73 0.84
CA THR A 152 -0.87 -18.44 2.04
C THR A 152 -0.37 -17.24 2.85
N LEU A 153 -1.26 -16.58 3.59
CA LEU A 153 -0.90 -15.44 4.44
C LEU A 153 -0.14 -15.82 5.73
N ASP A 154 -0.16 -17.09 6.10
CA ASP A 154 0.54 -17.60 7.30
C ASP A 154 2.01 -17.95 7.01
N SER A 155 2.38 -18.05 5.73
CA SER A 155 3.75 -18.29 5.28
C SER A 155 4.70 -17.11 5.59
N PRO A 156 6.03 -17.35 5.57
CA PRO A 156 7.02 -16.26 5.62
C PRO A 156 6.77 -15.14 4.59
N GLU A 157 6.46 -15.48 3.35
CA GLU A 157 6.13 -14.55 2.27
C GLU A 157 4.84 -13.77 2.61
N GLY A 158 3.82 -14.50 3.09
CA GLY A 158 2.56 -13.93 3.57
C GLY A 158 2.77 -12.89 4.66
N ARG A 159 3.61 -13.20 5.65
CA ARG A 159 3.99 -12.24 6.69
C ARG A 159 4.71 -11.04 6.10
N GLY A 160 5.62 -11.24 5.15
CA GLY A 160 6.34 -10.16 4.46
C GLY A 160 5.41 -9.15 3.79
N VAL A 161 4.45 -9.62 2.98
CA VAL A 161 3.50 -8.74 2.27
C VAL A 161 2.55 -8.03 3.23
N LEU A 162 2.09 -8.71 4.29
CA LEU A 162 1.23 -8.12 5.32
C LEU A 162 1.95 -7.02 6.12
N VAL A 163 3.22 -7.24 6.44
CA VAL A 163 4.04 -6.22 7.14
C VAL A 163 4.19 -4.99 6.28
N ILE A 164 4.52 -5.13 4.99
CA ILE A 164 4.61 -3.97 4.09
C ILE A 164 3.27 -3.26 3.92
N TYR A 165 2.17 -4.00 3.84
CA TYR A 165 0.84 -3.42 3.78
C TYR A 165 0.54 -2.52 5.00
N LEU A 166 0.84 -3.02 6.20
CA LEU A 166 0.59 -2.30 7.46
C LEU A 166 1.58 -1.16 7.70
N ILE A 167 2.89 -1.46 7.67
CA ILE A 167 3.96 -0.49 7.90
C ILE A 167 3.95 0.58 6.82
N GLY A 168 3.73 0.20 5.56
CA GLY A 168 3.56 1.14 4.47
C GLY A 168 2.38 2.09 4.72
N THR A 169 1.24 1.60 5.21
CA THR A 169 0.10 2.47 5.50
C THR A 169 0.42 3.51 6.58
N ILE A 170 1.14 3.10 7.63
CA ILE A 170 1.52 3.97 8.77
C ILE A 170 2.62 4.95 8.35
N PHE A 171 3.79 4.42 7.98
CA PHE A 171 5.00 5.22 7.73
C PHE A 171 5.06 5.77 6.32
N GLY A 172 4.51 5.06 5.33
CA GLY A 172 4.50 5.51 3.96
C GLY A 172 3.76 6.82 3.79
N SER A 173 2.62 7.04 4.47
CA SER A 173 1.91 8.33 4.41
C SER A 173 2.80 9.52 4.83
N ILE A 174 3.59 9.34 5.90
CA ILE A 174 4.56 10.33 6.38
C ILE A 174 5.65 10.56 5.33
N VAL A 175 6.29 9.48 4.86
CA VAL A 175 7.38 9.56 3.88
C VAL A 175 6.91 10.22 2.58
N PHE A 176 5.75 9.83 2.08
CA PHE A 176 5.20 10.30 0.81
C PHE A 176 4.68 11.74 0.89
N SER A 177 4.19 12.19 2.05
CA SER A 177 3.86 13.61 2.28
C SER A 177 5.09 14.53 2.15
N ILE A 178 6.28 14.01 2.41
CA ILE A 178 7.55 14.74 2.27
C ILE A 178 8.11 14.58 0.85
N LEU A 179 8.05 13.36 0.31
CA LEU A 179 8.71 13.00 -0.94
C LEU A 179 8.12 13.75 -2.15
N ALA A 180 6.80 13.91 -2.23
CA ALA A 180 6.18 14.61 -3.35
C ALA A 180 6.60 16.10 -3.41
N PRO A 181 6.52 16.90 -2.32
CA PRO A 181 7.11 18.24 -2.26
C PRO A 181 8.60 18.28 -2.62
N LEU A 182 9.38 17.30 -2.14
CA LEU A 182 10.81 17.24 -2.41
C LEU A 182 11.08 17.05 -3.91
N LEU A 183 10.37 16.14 -4.57
CA LEU A 183 10.50 15.91 -6.02
C LEU A 183 10.10 17.16 -6.81
N LEU A 184 9.03 17.85 -6.41
CA LEU A 184 8.70 19.14 -7.03
C LEU A 184 9.84 20.16 -6.87
N GLY A 185 10.42 20.24 -5.67
CA GLY A 185 11.56 21.12 -5.37
C GLY A 185 12.84 20.77 -6.13
N MET A 186 13.02 19.50 -6.52
CA MET A 186 14.12 19.03 -7.38
C MET A 186 13.93 19.41 -8.86
N GLY A 187 12.80 20.04 -9.22
CA GLY A 187 12.51 20.52 -10.58
C GLY A 187 11.66 19.55 -11.42
N PHE A 188 11.12 18.47 -10.84
CA PHE A 188 10.18 17.62 -11.56
C PHE A 188 8.84 18.34 -11.78
N SER A 189 8.22 18.10 -12.94
CA SER A 189 6.90 18.67 -13.26
C SER A 189 5.84 18.20 -12.26
N TYR A 190 4.93 19.08 -11.84
CA TYR A 190 3.82 18.73 -10.96
C TYR A 190 2.96 17.57 -11.51
N LYS A 191 2.85 17.42 -12.84
CA LYS A 191 2.12 16.29 -13.45
C LYS A 191 2.85 14.97 -13.22
N ALA A 192 4.17 14.95 -13.38
CA ALA A 192 4.99 13.77 -13.13
C ALA A 192 4.95 13.38 -11.65
N VAL A 193 5.07 14.35 -10.74
CA VAL A 193 4.96 14.11 -9.31
C VAL A 193 3.55 13.62 -8.95
N ALA A 194 2.50 14.23 -9.50
CA ALA A 194 1.12 13.79 -9.29
C ALA A 194 0.87 12.34 -9.74
N MET A 195 1.42 11.92 -10.89
CA MET A 195 1.37 10.52 -11.32
C MET A 195 2.13 9.63 -10.35
N SER A 196 3.34 10.01 -9.94
CA SER A 196 4.12 9.23 -8.96
C SER A 196 3.46 9.16 -7.58
N SER A 197 2.63 10.14 -7.23
CA SER A 197 1.88 10.14 -5.97
C SER A 197 0.81 9.06 -5.93
N GLY A 198 0.35 8.52 -7.06
CA GLY A 198 -0.64 7.45 -7.09
C GLY A 198 -0.07 6.05 -7.00
N VAL A 199 1.11 5.88 -6.40
CA VAL A 199 1.69 4.57 -6.12
C VAL A 199 1.54 4.25 -4.63
N GLY A 200 1.33 2.98 -4.31
CA GLY A 200 1.24 2.52 -2.93
C GLY A 200 -0.19 2.54 -2.39
N SER A 201 -0.37 2.84 -1.10
CA SER A 201 -1.70 2.82 -0.48
C SER A 201 -2.51 4.05 -0.77
N SER A 202 -3.83 3.91 -0.64
CA SER A 202 -4.77 5.03 -0.66
C SER A 202 -4.38 6.16 0.29
N SER A 203 -3.79 5.82 1.44
CA SER A 203 -3.27 6.80 2.39
C SER A 203 -1.97 7.45 1.93
N MET A 204 -1.03 6.69 1.37
CA MET A 204 0.19 7.25 0.76
C MET A 204 -0.17 8.21 -0.37
N MET A 205 -1.08 7.79 -1.27
CA MET A 205 -1.56 8.62 -2.37
C MET A 205 -2.22 9.90 -1.87
N THR A 206 -3.13 9.77 -0.91
CA THR A 206 -3.81 10.94 -0.35
C THR A 206 -2.78 11.88 0.27
N ALA A 207 -1.86 11.39 1.10
CA ALA A 207 -0.82 12.21 1.73
C ALA A 207 0.07 12.94 0.71
N ALA A 208 0.58 12.22 -0.30
CA ALA A 208 1.44 12.79 -1.34
C ALA A 208 0.71 13.82 -2.19
N SER A 209 -0.50 13.49 -2.65
CA SER A 209 -1.26 14.35 -3.55
C SER A 209 -1.83 15.58 -2.85
N THR A 210 -2.22 15.49 -1.57
CA THR A 210 -2.65 16.66 -0.79
C THR A 210 -1.49 17.58 -0.47
N ALA A 211 -0.33 17.03 -0.09
CA ALA A 211 0.88 17.84 0.15
C ALA A 211 1.33 18.56 -1.14
N LEU A 212 1.29 17.88 -2.29
CA LEU A 212 1.59 18.49 -3.57
C LEU A 212 0.57 19.57 -3.97
N ALA A 213 -0.72 19.31 -3.77
CA ALA A 213 -1.80 20.24 -4.09
C ALA A 213 -1.76 21.50 -3.21
N ALA A 214 -1.26 21.42 -1.99
CA ALA A 214 -1.05 22.58 -1.12
C ALA A 214 0.03 23.52 -1.67
N ILE A 215 1.06 22.98 -2.34
CA ILE A 215 2.15 23.76 -2.93
C ILE A 215 1.76 24.35 -4.29
N VAL A 216 0.93 23.65 -5.06
CA VAL A 216 0.47 24.06 -6.40
C VAL A 216 -1.06 24.13 -6.46
N PRO A 217 -1.68 25.07 -5.75
CA PRO A 217 -3.15 25.11 -5.55
C PRO A 217 -3.93 25.26 -6.86
N ASP A 218 -3.38 26.02 -7.83
CA ASP A 218 -3.99 26.24 -9.16
C ASP A 218 -4.14 24.94 -9.98
N HIS A 219 -3.40 23.88 -9.61
CA HIS A 219 -3.43 22.59 -10.29
C HIS A 219 -3.93 21.45 -9.39
N SER A 220 -4.53 21.77 -8.24
CA SER A 220 -5.02 20.79 -7.25
C SER A 220 -5.94 19.73 -7.86
N GLU A 221 -6.91 20.13 -8.71
CA GLU A 221 -7.81 19.20 -9.37
C GLU A 221 -7.06 18.20 -10.26
N THR A 222 -6.11 18.68 -11.07
CA THR A 222 -5.29 17.83 -11.93
C THR A 222 -4.41 16.90 -11.11
N ILE A 223 -3.79 17.40 -10.03
CA ILE A 223 -2.94 16.60 -9.13
C ILE A 223 -3.73 15.43 -8.53
N LEU A 224 -4.89 15.72 -7.95
CA LEU A 224 -5.73 14.70 -7.32
C LEU A 224 -6.28 13.70 -8.34
N SER A 225 -6.63 14.17 -9.54
CA SER A 225 -7.15 13.31 -10.61
C SER A 225 -6.07 12.39 -11.17
N PHE A 226 -4.85 12.91 -11.38
CA PHE A 226 -3.71 12.14 -11.89
C PHE A 226 -3.24 11.10 -10.86
N ALA A 227 -3.19 11.46 -9.58
CA ALA A 227 -2.87 10.53 -8.51
C ALA A 227 -3.92 9.41 -8.40
N ALA A 228 -5.20 9.74 -8.45
CA ALA A 228 -6.28 8.74 -8.44
C ALA A 228 -6.24 7.83 -9.69
N ALA A 229 -5.91 8.39 -10.86
CA ALA A 229 -5.74 7.61 -12.09
C ALA A 229 -4.59 6.62 -11.97
N SER A 230 -3.42 7.07 -11.50
CA SER A 230 -2.27 6.22 -11.23
C SER A 230 -2.66 5.09 -10.28
N GLN A 231 -3.31 5.40 -9.15
CA GLN A 231 -3.70 4.39 -8.17
C GLN A 231 -4.61 3.31 -8.76
N LEU A 232 -5.59 3.70 -9.58
CA LEU A 232 -6.47 2.76 -10.28
C LEU A 232 -5.70 1.89 -11.28
N LEU A 233 -4.81 2.51 -12.05
CA LEU A 233 -3.99 1.83 -13.06
C LEU A 233 -3.02 0.86 -12.41
N THR A 234 -2.37 1.23 -11.30
CA THR A 234 -1.49 0.36 -10.53
C THR A 234 -2.23 -0.86 -9.99
N SER A 235 -3.42 -0.69 -9.40
CA SER A 235 -4.20 -1.85 -8.91
C SER A 235 -4.60 -2.82 -10.05
N PHE A 236 -4.73 -2.36 -11.29
CA PHE A 236 -5.11 -3.20 -12.42
C PHE A 236 -3.89 -3.70 -13.23
N ILE A 237 -3.17 -2.78 -13.88
CA ILE A 237 -2.03 -3.05 -14.76
C ILE A 237 -0.83 -3.55 -13.96
N GLY A 238 -0.63 -3.03 -12.76
CA GLY A 238 0.43 -3.47 -11.86
C GLY A 238 0.37 -4.96 -11.55
N THR A 239 -0.83 -5.55 -11.48
CA THR A 239 -0.99 -7.00 -11.29
C THR A 239 -0.40 -7.80 -12.46
N TYR A 240 -0.58 -7.33 -13.71
CA TYR A 240 -0.02 -7.99 -14.88
C TYR A 240 1.50 -7.80 -14.96
N ILE A 241 1.99 -6.58 -14.71
CA ILE A 241 3.44 -6.31 -14.63
C ILE A 241 4.07 -7.15 -13.52
N MET A 242 3.40 -7.27 -12.38
CA MET A 242 3.83 -8.12 -11.28
C MET A 242 3.98 -9.58 -11.74
N TYR A 243 2.92 -10.14 -12.31
CA TYR A 243 2.92 -11.55 -12.69
C TYR A 243 3.95 -11.87 -13.79
N PHE A 244 4.02 -11.05 -14.83
CA PHE A 244 4.86 -11.32 -16.00
C PHE A 244 6.31 -10.83 -15.89
N LEU A 245 6.58 -9.79 -15.10
CA LEU A 245 7.91 -9.17 -15.01
C LEU A 245 8.47 -9.27 -13.59
N ALA A 246 7.71 -8.85 -12.58
CA ALA A 246 8.21 -8.76 -11.21
C ALA A 246 8.50 -10.16 -10.62
N VAL A 247 7.59 -11.12 -10.78
CA VAL A 247 7.79 -12.49 -10.26
C VAL A 247 9.03 -13.17 -10.87
N PRO A 248 9.21 -13.20 -12.21
CA PRO A 248 10.43 -13.76 -12.80
C PRO A 248 11.70 -13.04 -12.36
N LEU A 249 11.67 -11.70 -12.31
CA LEU A 249 12.80 -10.89 -11.88
C LEU A 249 13.16 -11.17 -10.41
N GLN A 250 12.16 -11.26 -9.54
CA GLN A 250 12.33 -11.56 -8.13
C GLN A 250 12.94 -12.95 -7.92
N LYS A 251 12.45 -13.96 -8.66
CA LYS A 251 13.03 -15.32 -8.60
C LYS A 251 14.51 -15.31 -9.01
N PHE A 252 14.84 -14.64 -10.12
CA PHE A 252 16.22 -14.53 -10.58
C PHE A 252 17.12 -13.82 -9.57
N MET A 253 16.70 -12.63 -9.09
CA MET A 253 17.50 -11.83 -8.18
C MET A 253 17.64 -12.47 -6.81
N TYR A 254 16.58 -13.08 -6.27
CA TYR A 254 16.62 -13.77 -4.98
C TYR A 254 17.70 -14.85 -4.98
N ILE A 255 17.65 -15.78 -5.94
CA ILE A 255 18.63 -16.88 -6.05
C ILE A 255 20.04 -16.34 -6.25
N HIS A 256 20.20 -15.33 -7.11
CA HIS A 256 21.52 -14.79 -7.42
C HIS A 256 22.16 -14.09 -6.21
N ILE A 257 21.39 -13.26 -5.50
CA ILE A 257 21.89 -12.49 -4.35
C ILE A 257 22.14 -13.42 -3.16
N THR A 258 21.25 -14.36 -2.84
CA THR A 258 21.47 -15.30 -1.73
C THR A 258 22.66 -16.21 -1.99
N HIS A 259 22.88 -16.64 -3.24
CA HIS A 259 24.09 -17.38 -3.60
C HIS A 259 25.38 -16.58 -3.38
N LEU A 260 25.36 -15.28 -3.67
CA LEU A 260 26.50 -14.39 -3.41
C LEU A 260 26.74 -14.17 -1.92
N LEU A 261 25.68 -14.06 -1.12
CA LEU A 261 25.76 -13.80 0.32
C LEU A 261 26.19 -15.03 1.13
N ASP A 262 25.63 -16.20 0.83
CA ASP A 262 25.73 -17.37 1.70
C ASP A 262 26.63 -18.47 1.14
N HIS A 263 27.16 -18.29 -0.08
CA HIS A 263 27.90 -19.31 -0.85
C HIS A 263 27.15 -20.65 -0.96
N LYS A 264 25.82 -20.61 -0.81
CA LYS A 264 24.89 -21.74 -0.92
C LYS A 264 23.76 -21.33 -1.87
N LYS A 265 23.33 -22.25 -2.73
CA LYS A 265 22.10 -22.04 -3.51
C LYS A 265 20.90 -22.20 -2.60
N GLU A 266 20.31 -21.09 -2.15
CA GLU A 266 18.95 -21.15 -1.65
C GLU A 266 18.01 -21.42 -2.84
N GLU A 267 17.09 -22.38 -2.65
CA GLU A 267 16.01 -22.61 -3.60
C GLU A 267 14.92 -21.57 -3.41
N TYR A 268 14.41 -21.04 -4.52
CA TYR A 268 13.25 -20.17 -4.45
C TYR A 268 12.04 -20.99 -4.02
N PRO A 269 11.29 -20.57 -2.99
CA PRO A 269 10.20 -21.35 -2.44
C PRO A 269 9.09 -21.52 -3.49
N GLU A 270 8.83 -22.78 -3.81
CA GLU A 270 7.66 -23.24 -4.55
C GLU A 270 6.84 -24.11 -3.60
N TYR A 271 5.59 -23.71 -3.38
CA TYR A 271 4.62 -24.48 -2.61
C TYR A 271 3.66 -25.10 -3.62
N ASP A 272 3.43 -26.40 -3.50
CA ASP A 272 2.49 -27.17 -4.34
C ASP A 272 1.03 -26.77 -4.11
#